data_AF-A0A011UZ96-F1
#
_entry.id   AF-A0A011UZ96-F1
#
_cell.length_a   1.000
_cell.length_b   1.000
_cell.length_c   1.000
_cell.angle_alpha   90.00
_cell.angle_beta   90.00
_cell.angle_gamma   90.00
#
_symmetry.space_group_name_H-M   'P 1'
#
loop_
_entity.id
_entity.type
_entity.pdbx_description
1 polymer ?
#
loop_
_entity_poly.entity_id
_entity_poly.type
_entity_poly.pdbx_seq_one_letter_code
_entity_poly.pdbx_strand_id
1 'polypeptide(L)' 'MAVTLNKYGSKDNRLPAELWGLSTDEKPLESWEDITLDNGSVFLEIDTGEVFFFDKENKRWIQQ' A
#
# COMPACT_ATOMS: atom_id res chain seq x y z
N MET A 1 -25.35 -7.37 15.25
CA MET A 1 -24.01 -7.92 14.94
C MET A 1 -23.47 -7.12 13.76
N ALA A 2 -22.31 -6.49 13.85
CA ALA A 2 -21.73 -5.74 12.73
C ALA A 2 -20.33 -6.27 12.43
N VAL A 3 -20.26 -7.28 11.57
CA VAL A 3 -19.01 -7.68 10.92
C VAL A 3 -19.20 -7.39 9.44
N THR A 4 -18.34 -6.54 8.91
CA THR A 4 -18.32 -6.15 7.50
C THR A 4 -17.34 -7.06 6.76
N LEU A 5 -17.76 -7.60 5.62
CA LEU A 5 -16.95 -8.46 4.77
C LEU A 5 -15.65 -7.75 4.38
N ASN A 6 -14.51 -8.37 4.66
CA ASN A 6 -13.19 -7.76 4.43
C ASN A 6 -12.61 -8.08 3.03
N LYS A 7 -13.04 -9.17 2.36
CA LYS A 7 -12.73 -9.45 0.92
C LYS A 7 -13.59 -10.58 0.33
N TYR A 8 -13.93 -10.48 -0.98
CA TYR A 8 -14.46 -11.56 -1.85
C TYR A 8 -13.94 -11.39 -3.29
N GLY A 9 -13.50 -12.47 -3.96
CA GLY A 9 -13.08 -12.49 -5.39
C GLY A 9 -11.91 -13.43 -5.73
N SER A 10 -11.77 -13.85 -7.01
CA SER A 10 -10.69 -14.73 -7.52
C SER A 10 -10.01 -14.21 -8.80
N LYS A 11 -8.79 -14.72 -9.05
CA LYS A 11 -7.85 -14.56 -10.20
C LYS A 11 -7.32 -13.15 -10.55
N ASP A 12 -8.10 -12.08 -10.46
CA ASP A 12 -7.61 -10.69 -10.51
C ASP A 12 -7.44 -10.13 -9.09
N ASN A 13 -6.80 -10.91 -8.23
CA ASN A 13 -6.44 -10.47 -6.88
C ASN A 13 -5.49 -9.27 -7.04
N ARG A 14 -6.02 -8.05 -7.06
CA ARG A 14 -5.26 -6.85 -6.69
C ARG A 14 -4.85 -7.06 -5.24
N LEU A 15 -3.72 -7.72 -5.05
CA LEU A 15 -3.10 -7.85 -3.75
C LEU A 15 -2.52 -6.46 -3.45
N PRO A 16 -2.77 -5.93 -2.26
CA PRO A 16 -2.05 -4.75 -1.83
C PRO A 16 -0.54 -4.98 -2.00
N ALA A 17 0.17 -3.99 -2.53
CA ALA A 17 1.59 -4.09 -2.77
C ALA A 17 2.36 -3.96 -1.46
N GLU A 18 3.40 -4.76 -1.27
CA GLU A 18 4.39 -4.57 -0.21
C GLU A 18 5.68 -4.07 -0.87
N LEU A 19 6.02 -2.81 -0.62
CA LEU A 19 7.15 -2.11 -1.22
C LEU A 19 8.21 -1.82 -0.15
N TRP A 20 9.48 -2.01 -0.49
CA TRP A 20 10.60 -1.78 0.42
C TRP A 20 11.57 -0.81 -0.25
N GLY A 21 12.02 0.22 0.46
CA GLY A 21 12.96 1.22 -0.06
C GLY A 21 13.62 2.00 1.06
N LEU A 22 14.37 3.04 0.70
CA LEU A 22 15.00 3.97 1.64
C LEU A 22 14.08 5.15 1.96
N SER A 23 14.32 5.81 3.08
CA SER A 23 13.66 7.08 3.44
C SER A 23 13.83 8.20 2.41
N THR A 24 14.89 8.12 1.61
CA THR A 24 15.18 9.06 0.51
C THR A 24 14.53 8.68 -0.82
N ASP A 25 13.94 7.49 -0.94
CA ASP A 25 13.31 7.03 -2.17
C ASP A 25 11.95 7.70 -2.38
N GLU A 26 11.64 8.04 -3.64
CA GLU A 26 10.35 8.58 -4.01
C GLU A 26 9.28 7.49 -3.92
N LYS A 27 8.31 7.67 -3.02
CA LYS A 27 7.23 6.70 -2.83
C LYS A 27 6.18 6.85 -3.94
N PRO A 28 5.79 5.76 -4.63
CA PRO A 28 4.81 5.82 -5.71
C PRO A 28 3.43 6.28 -5.21
N LEU A 29 2.73 7.11 -5.98
CA LEU A 29 1.45 7.74 -5.56
C LEU A 29 0.21 7.17 -6.26
N GLU A 30 0.37 6.21 -7.16
CA GLU A 30 -0.76 5.66 -7.95
C GLU A 30 -0.50 4.23 -8.42
N SER A 31 0.65 4.01 -9.04
CA SER A 31 1.12 2.69 -9.44
C SER A 31 2.61 2.56 -9.21
N TRP A 32 3.05 1.32 -9.07
CA TRP A 32 4.45 0.94 -9.14
C TRP A 32 4.60 -0.04 -10.30
N GLU A 33 5.33 0.36 -11.34
CA GLU A 33 5.32 -0.31 -12.65
C GLU A 33 3.86 -0.50 -13.15
N ASP A 34 3.47 -1.74 -13.47
CA ASP A 34 2.13 -2.09 -13.94
C ASP A 34 1.16 -2.46 -12.78
N ILE A 35 1.59 -2.30 -11.53
CA ILE A 35 0.80 -2.63 -10.33
C ILE A 35 0.12 -1.36 -9.81
N THR A 36 -1.21 -1.32 -9.86
CA THR A 36 -2.00 -0.25 -9.21
C THR A 36 -1.91 -0.38 -7.70
N LEU A 37 -1.62 0.72 -7.01
CA LEU A 37 -1.64 0.77 -5.55
C LEU A 37 -3.07 0.94 -5.04
N ASP A 38 -3.48 0.03 -4.19
CA ASP A 38 -4.78 0.03 -3.53
C ASP A 38 -4.63 0.16 -2.02
N ASN A 39 -5.71 0.55 -1.33
CA ASN A 39 -5.75 0.58 0.12
C ASN A 39 -5.30 -0.77 0.70
N GLY A 40 -4.43 -0.72 1.71
CA GLY A 40 -3.77 -1.89 2.28
C GLY A 40 -2.36 -2.12 1.76
N SER A 41 -1.92 -1.41 0.72
CA SER A 41 -0.51 -1.43 0.29
C SER A 41 0.37 -0.80 1.38
N VAL A 42 1.58 -1.34 1.53
CA VAL A 42 2.53 -0.97 2.59
C VAL A 42 3.87 -0.59 1.97
N PHE A 43 4.51 0.44 2.51
CA PHE A 43 5.90 0.80 2.21
C PHE A 43 6.72 0.70 3.49
N LEU A 44 7.80 -0.08 3.47
CA LEU A 44 8.78 -0.18 4.55
C LEU A 44 10.05 0.59 4.17
N GLU A 45 10.42 1.56 4.99
CA GLU A 45 11.74 2.18 4.93
C GLU A 45 12.76 1.30 5.66
N ILE A 46 13.71 0.73 4.94
CA ILE A 46 14.66 -0.24 5.50
C ILE A 46 15.75 0.40 6.37
N ASP A 47 16.03 1.68 6.17
CA ASP A 47 17.06 2.45 6.87
C ASP A 47 16.54 3.08 8.17
N THR A 48 15.27 3.50 8.20
CA THR A 48 14.63 4.09 9.38
C THR A 48 13.76 3.08 10.15
N GLY A 49 13.31 2.01 9.48
CA GLY A 49 12.35 1.05 10.02
C GLY A 49 10.90 1.54 10.01
N GLU A 50 10.62 2.68 9.36
CA GLU A 50 9.27 3.26 9.31
C GLU A 50 8.35 2.51 8.36
N VAL A 51 7.07 2.38 8.76
CA VAL A 51 6.04 1.69 7.99
C VAL A 51 4.97 2.70 7.58
N PHE A 52 4.64 2.70 6.30
CA PHE A 52 3.62 3.55 5.72
C PHE A 52 2.51 2.73 5.10
N PHE A 53 1.28 3.18 5.26
CA PHE A 53 0.11 2.61 4.59
C PHE A 53 -0.38 3.55 3.50
N PHE A 54 -0.72 2.98 2.35
CA PHE A 54 -1.22 3.75 1.22
C PHE A 54 -2.69 4.11 1.40
N ASP A 55 -2.99 5.40 1.30
CA ASP A 55 -4.32 6.00 1.23
C ASP A 55 -4.60 6.35 -0.24
N LYS A 56 -5.34 5.47 -0.91
CA LYS A 56 -5.69 5.60 -2.32
C LYS A 56 -6.58 6.82 -2.60
N GLU A 57 -7.50 7.14 -1.68
CA GLU A 57 -8.45 8.23 -1.88
C GLU A 57 -7.71 9.58 -1.95
N ASN A 58 -6.71 9.76 -1.09
CA ASN A 58 -5.90 10.97 -1.04
C ASN A 58 -4.56 10.85 -1.79
N LYS A 59 -4.29 9.70 -2.44
CA LYS A 59 -3.04 9.38 -3.17
C LYS A 59 -1.79 9.70 -2.36
N ARG A 60 -1.72 9.21 -1.12
CA ARG A 60 -0.61 9.50 -0.20
C ARG A 60 -0.25 8.34 0.70
N TRP A 61 0.95 8.41 1.27
CA TRP A 61 1.43 7.48 2.28
C TRP A 61 1.23 8.07 3.68
N ILE A 62 0.67 7.28 4.58
CA ILE A 62 0.43 7.66 5.98
C ILE A 62 1.33 6.80 6.86
N GLN A 63 2.21 7.47 7.61
CA GLN A 63 3.04 6.83 8.63
C GLN A 63 2.16 6.33 9.80
N GLN A 64 2.49 5.16 10.35
CA GLN A 64 1.88 4.66 11.60
C GLN A 64 2.63 5.04 12.87
#